data_AF-A0AA89C2M5-F1
#
_entry.id   AF-A0AA89C2M5-F1
#
_cell.length_a   1.000
_cell.length_b   1.000
_cell.length_c   1.000
_cell.angle_alpha   90.00
_cell.angle_beta   90.00
_cell.angle_gamma   90.00
#
_symmetry.space_group_name_H-M   'P 1'
#
loop_
_entity.id
_entity.type
_entity.pdbx_description
1 polymer ?
#
loop_
_entity_poly.entity_id
_entity_poly.type
_entity_poly.pdbx_seq_one_letter_code
_entity_poly.pdbx_strand_id
1 'polypeptide(L)'
;MAGSEESASNVRLTIGNEQVDTADVTKGQEIDLKDRDPENLNEDFKVQFHDIIGEPEEGVFSFDKIWIYSFKTYTNTKLWCYRITTLICGIPVSFCWGIYFACLAFNTIWICIPAVKAYNLKLRCAKGCFDSLLEAFVRPCYEASGYIFYNIRIFKGQVRD
;
A
#
# COMPACT_ATOMS: atom_id res chain seq x y z
N MET A 1 3.71 -43.58 -2.63
CA MET A 1 2.35 -43.05 -2.38
C MET A 1 2.47 -42.10 -1.20
N ALA A 2 2.68 -40.81 -1.45
CA ALA A 2 2.76 -39.77 -0.42
C ALA A 2 2.12 -38.51 -1.03
N GLY A 3 1.09 -38.03 -0.36
CA GLY A 3 0.20 -36.98 -0.82
C GLY A 3 0.90 -35.62 -0.92
N SER A 4 0.60 -34.92 -2.00
CA SER A 4 0.86 -33.51 -2.18
C SER A 4 -0.09 -32.71 -1.28
N GLU A 5 0.43 -32.15 -0.18
CA GLU A 5 -0.22 -31.06 0.55
C GLU A 5 -0.21 -29.81 -0.33
N GLU A 6 -1.34 -29.55 -0.99
CA GLU A 6 -1.61 -28.31 -1.70
C GLU A 6 -1.93 -27.24 -0.64
N SER A 7 -0.88 -26.58 -0.14
CA SER A 7 -1.00 -25.43 0.74
C SER A 7 -1.63 -24.28 -0.03
N ALA A 8 -2.96 -24.18 0.08
CA ALA A 8 -3.75 -23.06 -0.39
C ALA A 8 -3.21 -21.78 0.25
N SER A 9 -2.43 -21.03 -0.53
CA SER A 9 -1.93 -19.72 -0.11
C SER A 9 -3.11 -18.77 0.03
N ASN A 10 -3.52 -18.50 1.27
CA ASN A 10 -4.49 -17.45 1.60
C ASN A 10 -3.86 -16.08 1.25
N VAL A 11 -4.07 -15.64 0.02
CA VAL A 11 -3.66 -14.31 -0.44
C VAL A 11 -4.61 -13.29 0.23
N ARG A 12 -4.16 -12.71 1.33
CA ARG A 12 -4.87 -11.69 2.11
C ARG A 12 -4.65 -10.32 1.45
N LEU A 13 -5.69 -9.75 0.84
CA LEU A 13 -5.64 -8.42 0.23
C LEU A 13 -6.36 -7.42 1.15
N THR A 14 -5.60 -6.50 1.73
CA THR A 14 -6.15 -5.44 2.59
C THR A 14 -6.65 -4.29 1.71
N ILE A 15 -7.97 -4.19 1.51
CA ILE A 15 -8.61 -3.01 0.91
C ILE A 15 -9.22 -2.17 2.03
N GLY A 16 -8.60 -1.03 2.32
CA GLY A 16 -9.19 0.03 3.16
C GLY A 16 -9.64 -0.41 4.57
N ASN A 17 -8.69 -0.67 5.47
CA ASN A 17 -8.88 -0.86 6.92
C ASN A 17 -9.93 -1.89 7.41
N GLU A 18 -10.66 -2.54 6.51
CA GLU A 18 -11.59 -3.62 6.79
C GLU A 18 -10.97 -4.95 6.36
N GLN A 19 -10.88 -5.89 7.28
CA GLN A 19 -10.35 -7.23 7.03
C GLN A 19 -11.43 -8.06 6.33
N VAL A 20 -11.51 -7.93 5.00
CA VAL A 20 -12.38 -8.80 4.21
C VAL A 20 -11.61 -10.07 3.88
N ASP A 21 -11.94 -11.14 4.59
CA ASP A 21 -11.47 -12.48 4.27
C ASP A 21 -12.08 -12.88 2.91
N THR A 22 -11.26 -13.09 1.87
CA THR A 22 -11.75 -13.42 0.53
C THR A 22 -12.51 -14.76 0.51
N ALA A 23 -12.33 -15.59 1.54
CA ALA A 23 -13.12 -16.80 1.78
C ALA A 23 -14.58 -16.48 2.16
N ASP A 24 -14.84 -15.33 2.78
CA ASP A 24 -16.17 -14.91 3.23
C ASP A 24 -17.04 -14.40 2.08
N VAL A 25 -16.45 -13.72 1.09
CA VAL A 25 -17.15 -13.33 -0.15
C VAL A 25 -17.61 -14.57 -0.95
N THR A 26 -16.97 -15.72 -0.74
CA THR A 26 -17.31 -16.99 -1.41
C THR A 26 -18.27 -17.85 -0.59
N LYS A 27 -18.32 -17.67 0.74
CA LYS A 27 -19.44 -18.13 1.56
C LYS A 27 -20.58 -17.16 1.36
N GLY A 28 -21.22 -17.30 0.18
CA GLY A 28 -22.53 -16.73 -0.04
C GLY A 28 -23.36 -17.00 1.19
N GLN A 29 -24.03 -15.97 1.71
CA GLN A 29 -25.10 -16.17 2.66
C GLN A 29 -25.91 -17.33 2.12
N GLU A 30 -25.84 -18.47 2.81
CA GLU A 30 -26.74 -19.59 2.59
C GLU A 30 -28.10 -19.03 3.02
N ILE A 31 -28.71 -18.28 2.11
CA ILE A 31 -30.10 -17.93 2.23
C ILE A 31 -30.81 -19.26 2.10
N ASP A 32 -31.25 -19.78 3.24
CA ASP A 32 -32.04 -20.99 3.28
C ASP A 32 -33.38 -20.69 2.58
N LEU A 33 -33.44 -21.02 1.30
CA LEU A 33 -34.64 -20.88 0.48
C LEU A 33 -35.72 -21.88 0.88
N LYS A 34 -35.38 -22.89 1.71
CA LYS A 34 -36.31 -23.94 2.13
C LYS A 34 -37.03 -23.56 3.41
N ASP A 35 -36.33 -22.91 4.35
CA ASP A 35 -36.93 -22.46 5.61
C ASP A 35 -37.16 -20.95 5.64
N ARG A 36 -38.39 -20.55 5.31
CA ARG A 36 -38.81 -19.14 5.29
C ARG A 36 -39.24 -18.61 6.67
N ASP A 37 -39.26 -19.46 7.71
CA ASP A 37 -39.61 -19.09 9.09
C ASP A 37 -38.63 -19.72 10.10
N PRO A 38 -37.36 -19.26 10.13
CA PRO A 38 -36.30 -19.86 10.95
C PRO A 38 -36.58 -19.81 12.47
N GLU A 39 -37.42 -18.86 12.90
CA GLU A 39 -37.81 -18.69 14.31
C GLU A 39 -39.14 -19.39 14.64
N ASN A 40 -39.78 -20.01 13.63
CA ASN A 40 -41.02 -20.76 13.75
C ASN A 40 -42.13 -19.99 14.50
N LEU A 41 -42.19 -18.68 14.27
CA LEU A 41 -43.10 -17.78 14.99
C LEU A 41 -44.56 -17.95 14.53
N ASN A 42 -44.77 -18.56 13.37
CA ASN A 42 -46.09 -18.73 12.76
C ASN A 42 -46.46 -20.21 12.59
N GLU A 43 -46.29 -21.04 13.62
CA GLU A 43 -46.70 -22.45 13.59
C GLU A 43 -48.18 -22.63 13.23
N ASP A 44 -49.06 -21.79 13.76
CA ASP A 44 -50.50 -21.87 13.56
C ASP A 44 -50.97 -21.44 12.15
N PHE A 45 -50.08 -20.84 11.34
CA PHE A 45 -50.38 -20.32 10.00
C PHE A 45 -49.54 -21.01 8.89
N LYS A 46 -49.13 -22.27 9.10
CA LYS A 46 -48.49 -23.09 8.06
C LYS A 46 -49.49 -23.57 7.01
N VAL A 47 -50.12 -22.65 6.29
CA VAL A 47 -50.94 -22.98 5.12
C VAL A 47 -50.02 -23.09 3.92
N GLN A 48 -49.93 -24.28 3.33
CA GLN A 48 -49.15 -24.48 2.11
C GLN A 48 -49.84 -23.73 0.97
N PHE A 49 -49.11 -22.90 0.21
CA PHE A 49 -49.67 -22.14 -0.92
C PHE A 49 -50.39 -23.03 -1.95
N HIS A 50 -49.91 -24.26 -2.10
CA HIS A 50 -50.51 -25.30 -2.92
C HIS A 50 -51.97 -25.63 -2.53
N ASP A 51 -52.27 -25.59 -1.23
CA ASP A 51 -53.57 -25.92 -0.63
C ASP A 51 -54.59 -24.78 -0.82
N ILE A 52 -54.11 -23.55 -0.97
CA ILE A 52 -54.94 -22.36 -1.22
C ILE A 52 -55.37 -22.29 -2.71
N ILE A 53 -54.53 -22.80 -3.61
CA ILE A 53 -54.68 -22.64 -5.07
C ILE A 53 -55.15 -23.93 -5.76
N GLY A 54 -55.01 -25.11 -5.11
CA GLY A 54 -55.52 -26.39 -5.59
C GLY A 54 -54.76 -26.95 -6.80
N GLU A 55 -53.48 -26.63 -6.95
CA GLU A 55 -52.64 -27.16 -8.03
C GLU A 55 -52.33 -28.67 -7.79
N PRO A 56 -52.03 -29.48 -8.82
CA PRO A 56 -51.59 -30.87 -8.64
C PRO A 56 -50.09 -30.97 -8.28
N GLU A 57 -49.70 -31.98 -7.49
CA GLU A 57 -48.38 -32.13 -6.82
C GLU A 57 -47.13 -32.30 -7.73
N GLU A 58 -47.20 -31.99 -9.02
CA GLU A 58 -46.07 -32.18 -9.95
C GLU A 58 -45.11 -30.99 -9.99
N GLY A 59 -44.29 -30.89 -8.94
CA GLY A 59 -42.83 -31.06 -9.03
C GLY A 59 -41.98 -30.15 -9.95
N VAL A 60 -42.48 -29.10 -10.58
CA VAL A 60 -41.62 -28.14 -11.29
C VAL A 60 -41.22 -27.01 -10.35
N PHE A 61 -40.29 -27.31 -9.45
CA PHE A 61 -39.59 -26.27 -8.70
C PHE A 61 -38.95 -25.30 -9.70
N SER A 62 -39.44 -24.06 -9.70
CA SER A 62 -38.78 -22.96 -10.41
C SER A 62 -37.32 -22.93 -10.02
N PHE A 63 -36.46 -22.49 -10.92
CA PHE A 63 -35.02 -22.45 -10.71
C PHE A 63 -34.64 -21.42 -9.62
N ASP A 64 -34.95 -21.67 -8.35
CA ASP A 64 -34.64 -20.80 -7.20
C ASP A 64 -33.13 -20.53 -7.08
N LYS A 65 -32.33 -21.45 -7.63
CA LYS A 65 -30.88 -21.33 -7.68
C LYS A 65 -30.38 -20.30 -8.71
N ILE A 66 -31.17 -19.96 -9.72
CA ILE A 66 -30.75 -18.97 -10.74
C ILE A 66 -30.47 -17.63 -10.08
N TRP A 67 -31.30 -17.21 -9.13
CA TRP A 67 -31.11 -15.91 -8.46
C TRP A 67 -29.77 -15.86 -7.70
N ILE A 68 -29.42 -16.94 -6.99
CA ILE A 68 -28.14 -17.09 -6.29
C ILE A 68 -26.97 -17.14 -7.28
N TYR A 69 -27.10 -17.94 -8.34
CA TYR A 69 -26.05 -18.05 -9.35
C TYR A 69 -25.82 -16.74 -10.10
N SER A 70 -26.88 -15.99 -10.41
CA SER A 70 -26.78 -14.65 -11.01
C SER A 70 -26.04 -13.68 -10.09
N PHE A 71 -26.34 -13.67 -8.79
CA PHE A 71 -25.64 -12.83 -7.83
C PHE A 71 -24.15 -13.20 -7.70
N LYS A 72 -23.85 -14.50 -7.65
CA LYS A 72 -22.47 -15.03 -7.57
C LYS A 72 -21.66 -14.72 -8.83
N THR A 73 -22.24 -14.99 -10.01
CA THR A 73 -21.58 -14.74 -11.30
C THR A 73 -21.37 -13.25 -11.56
N TYR A 74 -22.31 -12.38 -11.17
CA TYR A 74 -22.15 -10.94 -11.25
C TYR A 74 -20.97 -10.46 -10.40
N THR A 75 -20.92 -10.88 -9.14
CA THR A 75 -19.86 -10.47 -8.20
C THR A 75 -18.49 -10.96 -8.65
N ASN A 76 -18.41 -12.22 -9.11
CA ASN A 76 -17.18 -12.79 -9.65
C ASN A 76 -16.74 -12.07 -10.93
N THR A 77 -17.65 -11.84 -11.88
CA THR A 77 -17.34 -11.14 -13.15
C THR A 77 -16.81 -9.73 -12.89
N LYS A 78 -17.40 -9.00 -11.93
CA LYS A 78 -16.92 -7.69 -11.51
C LYS A 78 -15.46 -7.76 -11.05
N LEU A 79 -15.11 -8.71 -10.17
CA LEU A 79 -13.75 -8.89 -9.65
C LEU A 79 -12.74 -9.21 -10.76
N TRP A 80 -13.07 -10.17 -11.63
CA TRP A 80 -12.20 -10.57 -12.72
C TRP A 80 -12.01 -9.46 -13.76
N CYS A 81 -13.05 -8.68 -14.04
CA CYS A 81 -12.96 -7.50 -14.90
C CYS A 81 -11.94 -6.49 -14.35
N TYR A 82 -12.02 -6.13 -13.07
CA TYR A 82 -11.04 -5.23 -12.45
C TYR A 82 -9.61 -5.78 -12.53
N ARG A 83 -9.40 -7.08 -12.28
CA ARG A 83 -8.08 -7.72 -12.33
C ARG A 83 -7.49 -7.72 -13.74
N ILE A 84 -8.31 -7.99 -14.76
CA ILE A 84 -7.87 -7.98 -16.16
C ILE A 84 -7.55 -6.56 -16.61
N THR A 85 -8.42 -5.58 -16.28
CA THR A 85 -8.19 -4.18 -16.63
C THR A 85 -6.91 -3.65 -16.00
N THR A 86 -6.66 -3.91 -14.71
CA THR A 86 -5.41 -3.48 -14.07
C THR A 86 -4.18 -4.18 -14.63
N LEU A 87 -4.30 -5.41 -15.12
CA LEU A 87 -3.18 -6.13 -15.75
C LEU A 87 -2.87 -5.55 -17.13
N ILE A 88 -3.90 -5.30 -17.94
CA ILE A 88 -3.77 -4.68 -19.27
C ILE A 88 -3.21 -3.27 -19.17
N CYS A 89 -3.62 -2.48 -18.18
CA CYS A 89 -3.08 -1.13 -17.97
C CYS A 89 -1.75 -1.13 -17.23
N GLY A 90 -1.52 -2.06 -16.31
CA GLY A 90 -0.33 -2.12 -15.47
C GLY A 90 0.93 -2.56 -16.24
N ILE A 91 0.80 -3.57 -17.10
CA ILE A 91 1.91 -4.07 -17.93
C ILE A 91 2.55 -2.96 -18.80
N PRO A 92 1.80 -2.20 -19.63
CA PRO A 92 2.40 -1.17 -20.47
C PRO A 92 2.97 -0.02 -19.63
N VAL A 93 2.31 0.36 -18.52
CA VAL A 93 2.83 1.40 -17.62
C VAL A 93 4.16 0.97 -17.00
N SER A 94 4.26 -0.27 -16.52
CA SER A 94 5.51 -0.82 -15.97
C SER A 94 6.61 -0.89 -17.02
N PHE A 95 6.26 -1.24 -18.27
CA PHE A 95 7.22 -1.30 -19.37
C PHE A 95 7.75 0.10 -19.74
N CYS A 96 6.87 1.09 -19.85
CA CYS A 96 7.25 2.49 -20.07
C CYS A 96 8.15 3.02 -18.95
N TRP A 97 7.83 2.72 -17.69
CA TRP A 97 8.65 3.08 -16.54
C TRP A 97 10.03 2.41 -16.57
N GLY A 98 10.11 1.14 -16.98
CA GLY A 98 11.37 0.42 -17.14
C GLY A 98 12.28 1.07 -18.18
N ILE A 99 11.73 1.43 -19.35
CA ILE A 99 12.49 2.15 -20.39
C ILE A 99 12.94 3.51 -19.88
N TYR A 100 12.06 4.27 -19.23
CA TYR A 100 12.39 5.57 -18.65
C TYR A 100 13.55 5.47 -17.66
N PHE A 101 13.50 4.49 -16.75
CA PHE A 101 14.58 4.26 -15.80
C PHE A 101 15.90 3.85 -16.48
N ALA A 102 15.83 3.05 -17.54
CA ALA A 102 17.02 2.70 -18.34
C ALA A 102 17.66 3.95 -18.98
N CYS A 103 16.85 4.84 -19.58
CA CYS A 103 17.34 6.11 -20.12
C CYS A 103 17.94 7.01 -19.03
N LEU A 104 17.32 7.09 -17.85
CA LEU A 104 17.86 7.84 -16.71
C LEU A 104 19.19 7.26 -16.23
N ALA A 105 19.31 5.94 -16.14
CA ALA A 105 20.56 5.28 -15.75
C ALA A 105 21.67 5.61 -16.75
N PHE A 106 21.37 5.55 -18.06
CA PHE A 106 22.30 5.95 -19.10
C PHE A 106 22.74 7.42 -18.93
N ASN A 107 21.79 8.35 -18.84
CA ASN A 107 22.09 9.77 -18.63
C ASN A 107 22.92 9.98 -17.35
N THR A 108 22.61 9.26 -16.28
CA THR A 108 23.34 9.37 -15.02
C THR A 108 24.81 8.97 -15.19
N ILE A 109 25.07 7.83 -15.81
CA ILE A 109 26.44 7.31 -15.98
C ILE A 109 27.26 8.21 -16.90
N TRP A 110 26.67 8.62 -18.03
CA TRP A 110 27.39 9.31 -19.09
C TRP A 110 27.46 10.83 -18.92
N ILE A 111 26.48 11.45 -18.25
CA ILE A 111 26.39 12.91 -18.11
C ILE A 111 26.46 13.32 -16.65
N CYS A 112 25.61 12.77 -15.77
CA CYS A 112 25.57 13.23 -14.37
C CYS A 112 26.87 12.94 -13.62
N ILE A 113 27.40 11.72 -13.68
CA ILE A 113 28.65 11.36 -12.98
C ILE A 113 29.82 12.26 -13.42
N PRO A 114 30.11 12.47 -14.72
CA PRO A 114 31.17 13.39 -15.12
C PRO A 114 30.85 14.85 -14.78
N ALA A 115 29.60 15.29 -14.91
CA ALA A 115 29.20 16.66 -14.54
C ALA A 115 29.39 16.92 -13.04
N VAL A 116 29.00 15.97 -12.18
CA VAL A 116 29.20 16.05 -10.73
C VAL A 116 30.69 16.06 -10.40
N LYS A 117 31.52 15.22 -11.05
CA LYS A 117 32.98 15.25 -10.87
C LYS A 117 33.58 16.60 -11.28
N ALA A 118 33.17 17.16 -12.41
CA ALA A 118 33.61 18.47 -12.89
C ALA A 118 33.16 19.61 -11.95
N TYR A 119 31.93 19.55 -11.45
CA TYR A 119 31.40 20.53 -10.51
C TYR A 119 32.13 20.47 -9.16
N ASN A 120 32.44 19.26 -8.66
CA ASN A 120 33.25 19.08 -7.47
C ASN A 120 34.64 19.68 -7.62
N LEU A 121 35.27 19.56 -8.81
CA LEU A 121 36.55 20.21 -9.07
C LEU A 121 36.43 21.74 -9.00
N LYS A 122 35.38 22.32 -9.59
CA LYS A 122 35.10 23.77 -9.50
C LYS A 122 34.88 24.21 -8.05
N LEU A 123 34.07 23.46 -7.30
CA LEU A 123 33.82 23.71 -5.88
C LEU A 123 35.09 23.57 -5.04
N ARG A 124 36.01 22.67 -5.37
CA ARG A 124 37.31 22.57 -4.69
C ARG A 124 38.13 23.85 -4.85
N CYS A 125 38.20 24.41 -6.05
CA CYS A 125 38.84 25.72 -6.25
C CYS A 125 38.12 26.84 -5.48
N ALA A 126 36.79 26.90 -5.56
CA ALA A 126 36.03 27.91 -4.83
C ALA A 126 36.22 27.80 -3.31
N LYS A 127 36.27 26.57 -2.79
CA LYS A 127 36.60 26.30 -1.38
C LYS A 127 38.01 26.78 -1.04
N GLY A 128 39.01 26.55 -1.89
CA GLY A 128 40.36 27.08 -1.67
C GLY A 128 40.39 28.61 -1.56
N CYS A 129 39.71 29.32 -2.47
CA CYS A 129 39.59 30.78 -2.38
C CYS A 129 38.86 31.22 -1.10
N PHE A 130 37.78 30.53 -0.74
CA PHE A 130 37.02 30.85 0.47
C PHE A 130 37.84 30.59 1.73
N ASP A 131 38.61 29.51 1.77
CA ASP A 131 39.49 29.16 2.88
C ASP A 131 40.57 30.24 3.07
N SER A 132 41.18 30.71 1.98
CA SER A 132 42.13 31.83 2.03
C SER A 132 41.48 33.12 2.54
N LEU A 133 40.21 33.39 2.20
CA LEU A 133 39.48 34.54 2.74
C LEU A 133 39.17 34.39 4.24
N LEU A 134 38.79 33.19 4.68
CA LEU A 134 38.60 32.91 6.09
C LEU A 134 39.91 33.09 6.86
N GLU A 135 41.03 32.61 6.32
CA GLU A 135 42.32 32.77 6.97
C GLU A 135 42.78 34.24 7.00
N ALA A 136 42.50 35.02 5.95
CA ALA A 136 42.88 36.42 5.89
C ALA A 136 42.02 37.34 6.77
N PHE A 137 40.72 37.08 6.89
CA PHE A 137 39.79 37.97 7.59
C PHE A 137 39.29 37.39 8.90
N VAL A 138 38.82 36.16 8.85
CA VAL A 138 38.10 35.54 9.97
C VAL A 138 39.10 35.17 11.07
N ARG A 139 40.22 34.53 10.73
CA ARG A 139 41.27 34.17 11.69
C ARG A 139 41.76 35.35 12.55
N PRO A 140 42.21 36.50 11.99
CA PRO A 140 42.67 37.62 12.82
C PRO A 140 41.54 38.26 13.65
N CYS A 141 40.30 38.32 13.15
CA CYS A 141 39.17 38.84 13.92
C CYS A 141 38.85 37.99 15.16
N TYR A 142 38.88 36.66 15.01
CA TYR A 142 38.63 35.74 16.12
C TYR A 142 39.82 35.66 17.09
N GLU A 143 41.05 35.81 16.60
CA GLU A 143 42.22 35.92 17.45
C GLU A 143 42.17 37.21 18.29
N ALA A 144 41.84 38.35 17.67
CA ALA A 144 41.68 39.62 18.36
C ALA A 144 40.54 39.58 19.40
N SER A 145 39.40 38.99 19.08
CA SER A 145 38.31 38.84 20.05
C SER A 145 38.71 37.94 21.21
N GLY A 146 39.45 36.85 20.96
CA GLY A 146 40.05 36.01 22.00
C GLY A 146 41.00 36.78 22.93
N TYR A 147 41.84 37.66 22.38
CA TYR A 147 42.75 38.51 23.18
C TYR A 147 42.00 39.45 24.14
N ILE A 148 40.83 39.96 23.76
CA ILE A 148 40.01 40.83 24.63
C ILE A 148 39.56 40.05 25.87
N PHE A 149 39.16 38.78 25.72
CA PHE A 149 38.69 37.96 26.83
C PHE A 149 39.83 37.27 27.61
N TYR A 150 41.02 37.15 27.02
CA TYR A 150 42.18 36.49 27.65
C TYR A 150 42.63 37.15 28.96
N ASN A 151 42.51 38.48 29.08
CA ASN A 151 42.98 39.21 30.26
C ASN A 151 42.04 39.14 31.49
N ILE A 152 40.90 38.46 31.41
CA ILE A 152 39.97 38.34 32.53
C ILE A 152 40.48 37.25 33.48
N ARG A 153 41.23 37.65 34.52
CA ARG A 153 41.64 36.75 35.61
C ARG A 153 40.53 36.60 36.64
N ILE A 154 39.97 35.40 36.74
CA ILE A 154 38.96 35.08 37.75
C ILE A 154 39.67 34.76 39.06
N PHE A 155 39.56 35.66 40.05
CA PHE A 155 40.10 35.42 41.38
C PHE A 155 39.10 34.53 42.14
N LYS A 156 39.45 33.24 42.33
CA LYS A 156 38.70 32.38 43.25
C LYS A 156 38.99 32.85 44.67
N GLY A 157 38.07 33.62 45.25
CA GLY A 157 38.07 33.90 46.68
C GLY A 157 38.03 32.59 47.45
N GLN A 158 39.13 32.24 48.11
CA GLN A 158 39.16 31.17 49.10
C GLN A 158 38.33 31.62 50.29
N VAL A 159 37.11 31.11 50.40
CA VAL A 159 36.30 31.19 51.62
C VAL A 159 37.08 30.42 52.69
N ARG A 160 37.51 31.15 53.72
CA ARG A 160 38.30 30.65 54.83
C ARG A 160 37.33 30.29 55.94
N ASP A 161 37.13 28.99 56.16
CA ASP A 161 36.46 28.44 57.35
C ASP A 161 37.28 28.74 58.62
#